data_AF-A0A0F9HFJ7-F1
#
_entry.id   AF-A0A0F9HFJ7-F1
#
_cell.length_a   1.000
_cell.length_b   1.000
_cell.length_c   1.000
_cell.angle_alpha   90.00
_cell.angle_beta   90.00
_cell.angle_gamma   90.00
#
_symmetry.space_group_name_H-M   'P 1'
#
loop_
_entity.id
_entity.type
_entity.pdbx_description
1 polymer ?
#
loop_
_entity_poly.entity_id
_entity_poly.type
_entity_poly.pdbx_seq_one_letter_code
_entity_poly.pdbx_strand_id
1 'polypeptide(L)'
;MVRPGKQLRMDEIREGLKAFAPIVSPKQLAEIVGVGRSTIYDWIAKGRLDGTFRRRGKHQLIWLSRAIDLLFNGSDWRGDEGEK
;
A
#
# COMPACT_ATOMS: atom_id res chain seq x y z
N MET A 1 21.95 -5.46 10.99
CA MET A 1 22.15 -4.18 10.26
C MET A 1 21.35 -4.28 8.96
N VAL A 2 20.08 -3.88 8.97
CA VAL A 2 19.27 -3.82 7.74
C VAL A 2 19.82 -2.65 6.93
N ARG A 3 20.24 -2.89 5.68
CA ARG A 3 20.72 -1.81 4.81
C ARG A 3 19.61 -0.75 4.72
N PRO A 4 19.90 0.56 4.86
CA PRO A 4 18.90 1.56 4.55
C PRO A 4 18.60 1.45 3.05
N GLY A 5 17.57 0.68 2.71
CA GLY A 5 17.04 0.65 1.36
C GLY A 5 16.68 2.08 0.98
N LYS A 6 17.04 2.49 -0.23
CA LYS A 6 16.75 3.83 -0.75
C LYS A 6 15.25 4.10 -0.56
N GLN A 7 14.89 4.98 0.38
CA GLN A 7 13.52 5.41 0.60
C GLN A 7 13.04 6.12 -0.68
N LEU A 8 11.91 5.68 -1.23
CA LEU A 8 11.33 6.27 -2.43
C LEU A 8 10.81 7.66 -2.08
N ARG A 9 11.29 8.71 -2.77
CA ARG A 9 10.72 10.04 -2.55
C ARG A 9 9.30 10.09 -3.15
N MET A 10 8.41 10.84 -2.50
CA MET A 10 7.04 11.02 -3.00
C MET A 10 7.00 11.55 -4.45
N ASP A 11 7.97 12.39 -4.85
CA ASP A 11 8.07 12.89 -6.23
C ASP A 11 8.47 11.79 -7.23
N GLU A 12 9.38 10.89 -6.84
CA GLU A 12 9.75 9.71 -7.66
C GLU A 12 8.54 8.77 -7.82
N ILE A 13 7.78 8.57 -6.74
CA ILE A 13 6.54 7.78 -6.76
C ILE A 13 5.51 8.40 -7.69
N ARG A 14 5.28 9.72 -7.60
CA ARG A 14 4.31 10.42 -8.45
C ARG A 14 4.68 10.37 -9.92
N GLU A 15 5.96 10.54 -10.24
CA GLU A 15 6.42 10.47 -11.64
C GLU A 15 6.28 9.06 -12.19
N GLY A 16 6.70 8.04 -11.43
CA GLY A 16 6.56 6.63 -11.82
C GLY A 16 5.10 6.18 -11.96
N LEU A 17 4.18 6.81 -11.22
CA LEU A 17 2.75 6.49 -11.24
C LEU A 17 1.91 7.37 -12.16
N LYS A 18 2.53 8.30 -12.91
CA LYS A 18 1.81 9.30 -13.72
C LYS A 18 0.87 8.71 -14.77
N ALA A 19 1.16 7.50 -15.24
CA ALA A 19 0.32 6.77 -16.20
C ALA A 19 -0.88 6.05 -15.55
N PHE A 20 -0.94 5.96 -14.22
CA PHE A 20 -1.99 5.26 -13.49
C PHE A 20 -3.04 6.22 -12.94
N ALA A 21 -4.25 5.70 -12.73
CA ALA A 21 -5.27 6.44 -12.02
C ALA A 21 -4.84 6.68 -10.56
N PRO A 22 -5.06 7.88 -9.99
CA PRO A 22 -4.65 8.20 -8.61
C PRO A 22 -5.43 7.39 -7.57
N ILE A 23 -6.63 6.94 -7.92
CA ILE A 23 -7.49 6.10 -7.09
C ILE A 23 -7.68 4.76 -7.80
N VAL A 24 -7.38 3.68 -7.10
CA VAL A 24 -7.47 2.31 -7.61
C VAL A 24 -8.33 1.44 -6.70
N SER A 25 -8.88 0.37 -7.27
CA SER A 25 -9.53 -0.71 -6.53
C SER A 25 -8.50 -1.67 -5.90
N PRO A 26 -8.89 -2.51 -4.92
CA PRO A 26 -8.01 -3.54 -4.36
C PRO A 26 -7.45 -4.50 -5.41
N LYS A 27 -8.23 -4.79 -6.47
CA LYS A 27 -7.79 -5.64 -7.57
C LYS A 27 -6.66 -4.97 -8.37
N GLN A 28 -6.85 -3.70 -8.74
CA GLN A 28 -5.85 -2.95 -9.48
C GLN A 28 -4.57 -2.74 -8.67
N LEU A 29 -4.68 -2.46 -7.35
CA LEU A 29 -3.51 -2.39 -6.50
C LEU A 29 -2.75 -3.73 -6.46
N ALA A 30 -3.47 -4.84 -6.37
CA ALA A 30 -2.88 -6.17 -6.39
C ALA A 30 -2.11 -6.43 -7.69
N GLU A 31 -2.67 -6.03 -8.84
CA GLU A 31 -2.02 -6.12 -10.15
C GLU A 31 -0.77 -5.25 -10.24
N ILE A 32 -0.82 -4.01 -9.73
CA ILE A 32 0.31 -3.06 -9.75
C ILE A 32 1.47 -3.55 -8.88
N VAL A 33 1.17 -4.09 -7.70
CA VAL A 33 2.18 -4.54 -6.73
C VAL A 33 2.61 -6.00 -6.98
N GLY A 34 1.92 -6.72 -7.85
CA GLY A 34 2.23 -8.11 -8.20
C GLY A 34 1.88 -9.12 -7.11
N VAL A 35 0.82 -8.87 -6.33
CA VAL A 35 0.37 -9.74 -5.23
C VAL A 35 -1.05 -10.25 -5.45
N GLY A 36 -1.47 -11.22 -4.64
CA GLY A 36 -2.85 -11.70 -4.64
C GLY A 36 -3.83 -10.64 -4.11
N ARG A 37 -5.06 -10.62 -4.64
CA ARG A 37 -6.13 -9.75 -4.14
C ARG A 37 -6.46 -10.02 -2.66
N SER A 38 -6.37 -11.28 -2.22
CA SER A 38 -6.52 -11.68 -0.82
C SER A 38 -5.49 -11.01 0.08
N THR A 39 -4.23 -10.89 -0.38
CA THR A 39 -3.16 -10.21 0.34
C THR A 39 -3.48 -8.75 0.59
N ILE A 40 -4.05 -8.05 -0.40
CA ILE A 40 -4.49 -6.66 -0.23
C ILE A 40 -5.58 -6.55 0.85
N TYR A 41 -6.54 -7.48 0.87
CA TYR A 41 -7.56 -7.47 1.92
C TYR A 41 -7.01 -7.82 3.30
N ASP A 42 -6.05 -8.75 3.40
CA ASP A 42 -5.34 -9.06 4.65
C ASP A 42 -4.60 -7.83 5.18
N TRP A 43 -3.91 -7.10 4.30
CA TRP A 43 -3.24 -5.85 4.66
C TRP A 43 -4.20 -4.78 5.15
N ILE A 44 -5.36 -4.64 4.50
CA ILE A 44 -6.41 -3.72 4.95
C ILE A 44 -6.94 -4.14 6.33
N ALA A 45 -7.22 -5.44 6.53
CA ALA A 45 -7.74 -5.96 7.80
C ALA A 45 -6.73 -5.79 8.95
N LYS A 46 -5.43 -5.87 8.65
CA LYS A 46 -4.33 -5.69 9.62
C LYS A 46 -3.86 -4.24 9.77
N GLY A 47 -4.57 -3.27 9.18
CA GLY A 47 -4.24 -1.84 9.28
C GLY A 47 -3.00 -1.40 8.51
N ARG A 48 -2.41 -2.26 7.68
CA ARG A 48 -1.18 -1.96 6.92
C ARG A 48 -1.38 -0.96 5.79
N LEU A 49 -2.62 -0.71 5.42
CA LEU A 49 -3.02 0.29 4.44
C LEU A 49 -3.82 1.44 5.08
N ASP A 50 -3.82 1.56 6.40
CA ASP A 50 -4.59 2.60 7.09
C ASP A 50 -4.23 4.01 6.63
N GLY A 51 -5.24 4.84 6.45
CA GLY A 51 -5.09 6.21 5.93
C GLY A 51 -4.81 6.30 4.42
N THR A 52 -4.64 5.16 3.72
CA THR A 52 -4.43 5.13 2.26
C THR A 52 -5.68 4.75 1.47
N PHE A 53 -6.74 4.28 2.13
CA PHE A 53 -8.00 3.91 1.46
C PHE A 53 -9.22 4.52 2.14
N ARG A 54 -10.34 4.53 1.40
CA ARG A 54 -11.66 4.88 1.91
C ARG A 54 -12.70 3.86 1.46
N ARG A 55 -13.57 3.45 2.38
CA ARG A 55 -14.73 2.62 2.06
C ARG A 55 -15.90 3.49 1.59
N ARG A 56 -16.48 3.18 0.44
CA ARG A 56 -17.70 3.78 -0.10
C ARG A 56 -18.68 2.67 -0.45
N GLY A 57 -19.62 2.39 0.45
CA GLY A 57 -20.49 1.20 0.34
C GLY A 57 -19.65 -0.08 0.29
N LYS A 58 -19.87 -0.90 -0.75
CA LYS A 58 -19.11 -2.15 -0.99
C LYS A 58 -17.73 -1.93 -1.61
N HIS A 59 -17.41 -0.70 -2.03
CA HIS A 59 -16.17 -0.41 -2.76
C HIS A 59 -15.10 0.13 -1.80
N GLN A 60 -13.87 -0.33 -1.98
CA GLN A 60 -12.68 0.25 -1.36
C GLN A 60 -11.94 1.06 -2.42
N LEU A 61 -11.71 2.33 -2.13
CA LEU A 61 -11.02 3.28 -3.00
C LEU A 61 -9.66 3.58 -2.39
N ILE A 62 -8.59 3.16 -3.05
CA ILE A 62 -7.22 3.24 -2.53
C ILE A 62 -6.46 4.34 -3.26
N TRP A 63 -5.84 5.24 -2.51
CA TRP A 63 -4.95 6.28 -3.01
C TRP A 63 -3.61 5.66 -3.36
N LEU A 64 -3.34 5.48 -4.65
CA LEU A 64 -2.22 4.67 -5.12
C LEU A 64 -0.87 5.18 -4.63
N SER A 65 -0.60 6.48 -4.77
CA SER A 65 0.67 7.07 -4.34
C SER A 65 0.92 6.90 -2.84
N ARG A 66 -0.11 7.10 -2.01
CA ARG A 66 -0.01 6.89 -0.56
C ARG A 66 0.13 5.42 -0.18
N ALA A 67 -0.56 4.53 -0.89
CA ALA A 67 -0.43 3.10 -0.67
C ALA A 67 0.99 2.63 -0.98
N ILE A 68 1.57 3.06 -2.10
CA ILE A 68 2.96 2.74 -2.48
C ILE A 68 3.94 3.36 -1.48
N ASP A 69 3.76 4.63 -1.11
CA ASP A 69 4.59 5.27 -0.08
C ASP A 69 4.54 4.49 1.24
N LEU A 70 3.37 4.13 1.74
CA LEU A 70 3.23 3.36 2.98
C LEU A 70 3.82 1.94 2.87
N LEU A 71 3.66 1.27 1.73
CA LEU A 71 4.15 -0.10 1.53
C LEU A 71 5.68 -0.18 1.45
N PHE A 72 6.32 0.79 0.79
CA PHE A 72 7.76 0.75 0.53
C PHE A 72 8.59 1.63 1.47
N ASN A 73 7.98 2.67 2.05
CA ASN A 73 8.65 3.62 2.95
C ASN A 73 8.10 3.59 4.38
N GLY A 74 6.99 2.87 4.63
CA GLY A 74 6.46 2.67 5.97
C GLY A 74 7.47 1.94 6.86
N SER A 75 7.27 2.04 8.18
CA SER A 75 8.05 1.23 9.12
C SER A 75 7.88 -0.26 8.79
N ASP A 76 8.95 -1.04 8.93
CA ASP A 76 8.87 -2.50 8.86
C ASP A 76 7.67 -2.96 9.69
N TRP A 77 6.91 -3.93 9.18
CA TRP A 77 5.67 -4.43 9.75
C TRP A 77 5.91 -5.23 11.05
N ARG A 78 6.63 -4.65 12.02
CA ARG A 78 7.14 -5.24 13.26
C ARG A 78 6.06 -5.61 14.29
N GLY A 79 4.81 -5.76 13.87
CA GLY A 79 3.66 -6.04 14.75
C GLY A 79 3.05 -7.43 14.60
N ASP A 80 3.58 -8.30 13.74
CA ASP A 80 3.08 -9.69 13.59
C ASP A 80 3.77 -10.68 14.56
N GLU A 81 4.66 -10.21 15.44
CA GLU A 81 5.09 -11.00 16.60
C GLU A 81 3.99 -10.90 17.66
N GLY A 82 3.14 -11.93 17.69
CA GLY A 82 2.00 -12.01 18.59
C GLY A 82 2.37 -11.70 20.04
N GLU A 83 1.69 -10.69 20.59
CA GLU A 83 1.43 -10.63 22.02
C GLU A 83 0.55 -11.85 22.36
N LYS A 84 1.22 -12.89 22.86
CA LYS A 84 0.63 -14.07 23.51
C LYS A 84 0.43 -13.77 24.98
#